data_AF-A0A6P0S0K0-F1
#
_entry.id   AF-A0A6P0S0K0-F1
#
_cell.length_a   1.000
_cell.length_b   1.000
_cell.length_c   1.000
_cell.angle_alpha   90.00
_cell.angle_beta   90.00
_cell.angle_gamma   90.00
#
_symmetry.space_group_name_H-M   'P 1'
#
loop_
_entity.id
_entity.type
_entity.pdbx_description
1 polymer ?
#
loop_
_entity_poly.entity_id
_entity_poly.type
_entity_poly.pdbx_seq_one_letter_code
_entity_poly.pdbx_strand_id
1 'polypeptide(L)'
;MIQSETLELLEWPRLCEHLATFAATKLGAFAARHLRLPATQSESLHLLAQTKEVYELESKLTSGLTFEGIQDIGEFLERSELQGILSGQELLAIATTLAGMRRLRRLIDAQEDVPVLGSLVAEVRTYPELEQEIHRCIDDRGDVADRASPKLAGIRSQLKSARDRIYQILQGIIQRQGAALQQPLITQRSDRFVLPVKAPQKSAIPGIVHDSSSTG
;
A
#
# COMPACT_ATOMS: atom_id res chain seq x y z
N MET A 1 4.29 -24.85 -34.82
CA MET A 1 3.26 -25.91 -34.90
C MET A 1 3.82 -27.22 -34.33
N ILE A 2 4.88 -27.81 -34.89
CA ILE A 2 5.50 -29.05 -34.34
C ILE A 2 6.08 -28.84 -32.92
N GLN A 3 6.75 -27.72 -32.66
CA GLN A 3 7.37 -27.45 -31.36
C GLN A 3 6.35 -27.27 -30.23
N SER A 4 5.24 -26.58 -30.48
CA SER A 4 4.17 -26.38 -29.49
C SER A 4 3.48 -27.70 -29.12
N GLU A 5 3.16 -28.53 -30.12
CA GLU A 5 2.57 -29.86 -29.89
C GLU A 5 3.53 -30.78 -29.10
N THR A 6 4.83 -30.69 -29.36
CA THR A 6 5.84 -31.45 -28.61
C THR A 6 5.92 -31.00 -27.15
N LEU A 7 5.86 -29.69 -26.88
CA LEU A 7 5.89 -29.16 -25.52
C LEU A 7 4.64 -29.55 -24.71
N GLU A 8 3.48 -29.55 -25.35
CA GLU A 8 2.24 -30.06 -24.75
C GLU A 8 2.36 -31.56 -24.41
N LEU A 9 2.87 -32.37 -25.34
CA LEU A 9 3.06 -33.82 -25.12
C LEU A 9 4.05 -34.13 -23.99
N LEU A 10 5.09 -33.30 -23.83
CA LEU A 10 6.07 -33.40 -22.75
C LEU A 10 5.60 -32.78 -21.43
N GLU A 11 4.34 -32.32 -21.36
CA GLU A 11 3.75 -31.65 -20.19
C GLU A 11 4.55 -30.42 -19.72
N TRP A 12 5.24 -29.73 -20.63
CA TRP A 12 6.02 -28.53 -20.29
C TRP A 12 5.20 -27.46 -19.57
N PRO A 13 3.97 -27.11 -20.01
CA PRO A 13 3.14 -26.15 -19.28
C PRO A 13 2.85 -26.58 -17.83
N ARG A 14 2.67 -27.87 -17.59
CA ARG A 14 2.40 -28.42 -16.25
C ARG A 14 3.64 -28.31 -15.35
N LEU A 15 4.83 -28.52 -15.91
CA LEU A 15 6.09 -28.28 -15.20
C LEU A 15 6.24 -26.80 -14.84
N CYS A 16 5.97 -25.89 -15.78
CA CYS A 16 6.00 -24.45 -15.55
C CYS A 16 5.02 -24.01 -14.45
N GLU A 17 3.80 -24.56 -14.43
CA GLU A 17 2.84 -24.31 -13.34
C GLU A 17 3.36 -24.81 -12.00
N HIS A 18 3.96 -26.00 -11.95
CA HIS A 18 4.56 -26.51 -10.72
C HIS A 18 5.73 -25.63 -10.25
N LEU A 19 6.62 -25.24 -11.16
CA LEU A 19 7.73 -24.34 -10.87
C LEU A 19 7.25 -23.00 -10.31
N ALA A 20 6.17 -22.44 -10.88
CA ALA A 20 5.60 -21.18 -10.43
C ALA A 20 5.13 -21.21 -8.97
N THR A 21 4.83 -22.38 -8.40
CA THR A 21 4.47 -22.51 -6.96
C THR A 21 5.63 -22.22 -6.01
N PHE A 22 6.87 -22.27 -6.50
CA PHE A 22 8.07 -21.94 -5.72
C PHE A 22 8.47 -20.46 -5.80
N ALA A 23 7.79 -19.65 -6.61
CA ALA A 23 8.13 -18.24 -6.76
C ALA A 23 7.65 -17.41 -5.57
N ALA A 24 8.51 -16.53 -5.07
CA ALA A 24 8.20 -15.65 -3.93
C ALA A 24 7.31 -14.45 -4.30
N THR A 25 7.24 -14.08 -5.58
CA THR A 25 6.48 -12.91 -6.06
C THR A 25 5.47 -13.30 -7.14
N LYS A 26 4.38 -12.52 -7.26
CA LYS A 26 3.38 -12.70 -8.32
C LYS A 26 4.00 -12.61 -9.71
N LEU A 27 4.91 -11.65 -9.92
CA LEU A 27 5.64 -11.47 -11.18
C LEU A 27 6.58 -12.65 -11.47
N GLY A 28 7.26 -13.18 -10.45
CA GLY A 28 8.08 -14.38 -10.60
C GLY A 28 7.26 -15.62 -10.96
N ALA A 29 6.10 -15.79 -10.32
CA ALA A 29 5.17 -16.88 -10.66
C ALA A 29 4.65 -16.75 -12.09
N PHE A 30 4.31 -15.52 -12.52
CA PHE A 30 3.91 -15.25 -13.90
C PHE A 30 5.03 -15.59 -14.89
N ALA A 31 6.27 -15.17 -14.62
CA ALA A 31 7.44 -15.48 -15.45
C ALA A 31 7.70 -16.99 -15.55
N ALA A 32 7.59 -17.72 -14.43
CA ALA A 32 7.77 -19.17 -14.39
C ALA A 32 6.70 -19.91 -15.21
N ARG A 33 5.43 -19.50 -15.14
CA ARG A 33 4.34 -20.08 -15.97
C ARG A 33 4.58 -19.91 -17.46
N HIS A 34 5.14 -18.77 -17.86
CA HIS A 34 5.38 -18.42 -19.26
C HIS A 34 6.82 -18.70 -19.70
N LEU A 35 7.56 -19.52 -18.95
CA LEU A 35 8.95 -19.84 -19.23
C LEU A 35 9.07 -20.54 -20.59
N ARG A 36 9.96 -19.99 -21.44
CA ARG A 36 10.26 -20.52 -22.76
C ARG A 36 11.59 -21.27 -22.72
N LEU A 37 11.66 -22.36 -23.48
CA LEU A 37 12.94 -23.03 -23.70
C LEU A 37 13.89 -22.11 -24.48
N PRO A 38 15.15 -21.97 -24.03
CA PRO A 38 16.18 -21.23 -24.76
C PRO A 38 16.35 -21.74 -26.19
N ALA A 39 16.55 -20.81 -27.13
CA ALA A 39 16.74 -21.15 -28.54
C ALA A 39 18.18 -21.57 -28.86
N THR A 40 19.13 -21.22 -27.99
CA THR A 40 20.56 -21.47 -28.22
C THR A 40 21.25 -22.03 -26.97
N GLN A 41 22.32 -22.80 -27.18
CA GLN A 41 23.16 -23.29 -26.09
C GLN A 41 23.75 -22.15 -25.25
N SER A 42 24.12 -21.04 -25.88
CA SER A 42 24.66 -19.88 -25.16
C SER A 42 23.65 -19.30 -24.17
N GLU A 43 22.38 -19.21 -24.56
CA GLU A 43 21.29 -18.76 -23.70
C GLU A 43 21.03 -19.77 -22.57
N SER A 44 21.02 -21.07 -22.86
CA SER A 44 20.92 -22.11 -21.82
C SER A 44 22.05 -22.03 -20.79
N LEU A 45 23.30 -21.84 -21.25
CA LEU A 45 24.46 -21.71 -20.37
C LEU A 45 24.38 -20.45 -19.51
N HIS A 46 23.86 -19.34 -20.05
CA HIS A 46 23.66 -18.11 -19.29
C HIS A 46 22.61 -18.28 -18.18
N LEU A 47 21.46 -18.87 -18.48
CA LEU A 47 20.41 -19.14 -17.47
C LEU A 47 20.92 -20.12 -16.40
N LEU A 48 21.67 -21.15 -16.79
CA LEU A 48 22.28 -22.08 -15.85
C LEU A 48 23.29 -21.37 -14.93
N ALA A 49 24.07 -20.42 -15.45
CA ALA A 49 24.98 -19.61 -14.66
C ALA A 49 24.23 -18.73 -13.65
N GLN A 50 23.11 -18.11 -14.04
CA GLN A 50 22.23 -17.38 -13.11
C GLN A 50 21.74 -18.29 -11.98
N THR A 51 21.21 -19.48 -12.29
CA THR A 51 20.75 -20.43 -11.27
C THR A 51 21.87 -20.87 -10.33
N LYS A 52 23.06 -21.13 -10.88
CA LYS A 52 24.22 -21.54 -10.10
C LYS A 52 24.65 -20.45 -9.10
N GLU A 53 24.75 -19.20 -9.54
CA GLU A 53 25.13 -18.09 -8.67
C GLU A 53 24.07 -17.84 -7.57
N VAL A 54 22.77 -17.97 -7.88
CA VAL A 54 21.71 -17.88 -6.86
C VAL A 54 21.88 -18.96 -5.80
N TYR A 55 22.11 -20.21 -6.21
CA TYR A 55 22.27 -21.33 -5.28
C TYR A 55 23.51 -21.17 -4.39
N GLU A 56 24.64 -20.76 -4.97
CA GLU A 56 25.86 -20.46 -4.23
C GLU A 56 25.67 -19.29 -3.26
N LEU A 57 24.97 -18.24 -3.69
CA LEU A 57 24.65 -17.10 -2.84
C LEU A 57 23.75 -17.50 -1.67
N GLU A 58 22.67 -18.24 -1.91
CA GLU A 58 21.79 -18.72 -0.83
C GLU A 58 22.53 -19.57 0.18
N SER A 59 23.46 -20.43 -0.26
CA SER A 59 24.26 -21.26 0.63
C SER A 59 25.17 -20.46 1.58
N LYS A 60 25.53 -19.23 1.20
CA LYS A 60 26.35 -18.31 2.01
C LYS A 60 25.52 -17.46 2.97
N LEU A 61 24.22 -17.28 2.70
CA LEU A 61 23.33 -16.39 3.47
C LEU A 61 22.66 -17.14 4.63
N THR A 62 22.77 -16.61 5.85
CA THR A 62 22.10 -17.19 7.03
C THR A 62 20.58 -17.09 6.96
N SER A 63 20.04 -16.03 6.36
CA SER A 63 18.60 -15.78 6.24
C SER A 63 18.02 -16.10 4.86
N GLY A 64 18.84 -16.59 3.93
CA GLY A 64 18.47 -16.76 2.51
C GLY A 64 18.22 -15.43 1.78
N LEU A 65 17.83 -15.54 0.51
CA LEU A 65 17.36 -14.41 -0.30
C LEU A 65 15.89 -14.11 0.03
N THR A 66 15.58 -12.84 0.25
CA THR A 66 14.21 -12.39 0.51
C THR A 66 13.71 -11.45 -0.57
N PHE A 67 12.48 -11.71 -1.00
CA PHE A 67 11.72 -10.85 -1.92
C PHE A 67 10.59 -10.12 -1.20
N GLU A 68 10.66 -10.04 0.13
CA GLU A 68 9.63 -9.44 0.96
C GLU A 68 9.36 -7.98 0.57
N GLY A 69 8.07 -7.67 0.43
CA GLY A 69 7.60 -6.34 0.09
C GLY A 69 7.58 -6.04 -1.41
N ILE A 70 8.15 -6.91 -2.26
CA ILE A 70 8.05 -6.77 -3.71
C ILE A 70 6.64 -7.17 -4.15
N GLN A 71 5.91 -6.20 -4.68
CA GLN A 71 4.54 -6.37 -5.16
C GLN A 71 4.48 -6.15 -6.67
N ASP A 72 3.38 -6.61 -7.28
CA ASP A 72 3.07 -6.25 -8.65
C ASP A 72 2.44 -4.85 -8.66
N ILE A 73 3.20 -3.88 -9.19
CA ILE A 73 2.81 -2.47 -9.27
C ILE A 73 2.57 -2.01 -10.71
N GLY A 74 2.55 -2.93 -11.68
CA GLY A 74 2.47 -2.60 -13.11
C GLY A 74 1.26 -1.71 -13.45
N GLU A 75 0.07 -2.11 -12.99
CA GLU A 75 -1.17 -1.35 -13.21
C GLU A 75 -1.10 0.07 -12.63
N PHE A 76 -0.43 0.26 -11.49
CA PHE A 76 -0.28 1.57 -10.85
C PHE A 76 0.63 2.48 -11.68
N LEU A 77 1.71 1.91 -12.24
CA LEU A 77 2.63 2.64 -13.10
C LEU A 77 1.97 3.04 -14.42
N GLU A 78 1.27 2.11 -15.08
CA GLU A 78 0.51 2.40 -16.31
C GLU A 78 -0.51 3.52 -16.09
N ARG A 79 -1.26 3.46 -14.97
CA ARG A 79 -2.23 4.50 -14.65
C ARG A 79 -1.57 5.85 -14.34
N SER A 80 -0.40 5.85 -13.70
CA SER A 80 0.36 7.07 -13.41
C SER A 80 0.92 7.72 -14.67
N GLU A 81 1.34 6.92 -15.65
CA GLU A 81 1.80 7.41 -16.96
C GLU A 81 0.70 8.20 -17.67
N LEU A 82 -0.54 7.72 -17.55
CA LEU A 82 -1.75 8.39 -18.05
C LEU A 82 -2.24 9.56 -17.16
N GLN A 83 -1.40 10.06 -16.24
CA GLN A 83 -1.73 11.12 -15.28
C GLN A 83 -2.91 10.78 -14.35
N GLY A 84 -3.18 9.49 -14.15
CA GLY A 84 -4.19 9.03 -13.22
C GLY A 84 -3.75 9.18 -11.77
N ILE A 85 -4.71 9.34 -10.87
CA ILE A 85 -4.46 9.48 -9.43
C ILE A 85 -4.23 8.09 -8.82
N LEU A 86 -3.20 7.98 -7.98
CA LEU A 86 -2.97 6.82 -7.12
C LEU A 86 -3.55 7.06 -5.73
N SER A 87 -4.14 6.01 -5.16
CA SER A 87 -4.48 5.97 -3.74
C SER A 87 -3.22 5.86 -2.88
N GLY A 88 -3.33 6.21 -1.59
CA GLY A 88 -2.20 6.09 -0.67
C GLY A 88 -1.71 4.64 -0.51
N GLN A 89 -2.60 3.66 -0.57
CA GLN A 89 -2.22 2.23 -0.51
C GLN A 89 -1.37 1.81 -1.72
N GLU A 90 -1.70 2.30 -2.92
CA GLU A 90 -0.91 2.01 -4.13
C GLU A 90 0.45 2.72 -4.08
N LEU A 91 0.52 3.95 -3.56
CA LEU A 91 1.78 4.63 -3.32
C LEU A 91 2.66 3.87 -2.31
N LEU A 92 2.09 3.38 -1.21
CA LEU A 92 2.81 2.57 -0.23
C LEU A 92 3.31 1.25 -0.85
N ALA A 93 2.53 0.61 -1.72
CA ALA A 93 2.95 -0.59 -2.44
C ALA A 93 4.17 -0.30 -3.35
N ILE A 94 4.19 0.85 -4.02
CA ILE A 94 5.35 1.30 -4.80
C ILE A 94 6.57 1.52 -3.90
N ALA A 95 6.43 2.28 -2.81
CA ALA A 95 7.53 2.53 -1.87
C ALA A 95 8.10 1.21 -1.28
N THR A 96 7.22 0.30 -0.88
CA THR A 96 7.59 -1.01 -0.33
C THR A 96 8.33 -1.87 -1.36
N THR A 97 7.88 -1.85 -2.62
CA THR A 97 8.51 -2.57 -3.73
C THR A 97 9.90 -2.00 -4.03
N LEU A 98 10.03 -0.67 -4.09
CA LEU A 98 11.32 0.01 -4.26
C LEU A 98 12.30 -0.32 -3.12
N ALA A 99 11.82 -0.35 -1.88
CA ALA A 99 12.62 -0.75 -0.72
C ALA A 99 13.08 -2.21 -0.82
N GLY A 100 12.19 -3.12 -1.20
CA GLY A 100 12.49 -4.53 -1.46
C GLY A 100 13.58 -4.70 -2.52
N MET A 101 13.41 -4.06 -3.69
CA MET A 101 14.38 -4.12 -4.78
C MET A 101 15.73 -3.50 -4.41
N ARG A 102 15.74 -2.37 -3.68
CA ARG A 102 16.97 -1.73 -3.19
C ARG A 102 17.73 -2.63 -2.22
N ARG A 103 17.03 -3.33 -1.32
CA ARG A 103 17.64 -4.31 -0.40
C ARG A 103 18.26 -5.48 -1.18
N LEU A 104 17.51 -6.05 -2.13
CA LEU A 104 17.98 -7.17 -2.95
C LEU A 104 19.21 -6.80 -3.77
N ARG A 105 19.16 -5.65 -4.47
CA ARG A 105 20.30 -5.14 -5.24
C ARG A 105 21.52 -4.93 -4.34
N ARG A 106 21.37 -4.26 -3.20
CA ARG A 106 22.49 -4.04 -2.27
C ARG A 106 23.11 -5.34 -1.76
N LEU A 107 22.29 -6.38 -1.54
CA LEU A 107 22.78 -7.69 -1.14
C LEU A 107 23.64 -8.32 -2.23
N ILE A 108 23.20 -8.27 -3.49
CA ILE A 108 23.93 -8.80 -4.65
C ILE A 108 25.21 -7.98 -4.90
N ASP A 109 25.13 -6.66 -4.90
CA ASP A 109 26.26 -5.75 -5.10
C ASP A 109 27.36 -5.92 -4.03
N ALA A 110 27.03 -6.49 -2.87
CA ALA A 110 27.98 -6.77 -1.80
C ALA A 110 28.78 -8.08 -2.00
N GLN A 111 28.52 -8.83 -3.07
CA GLN A 111 29.14 -10.12 -3.36
C GLN A 111 30.07 -9.99 -4.56
N GLU A 112 31.34 -10.36 -4.39
CA GLU A 112 32.33 -10.28 -5.47
C GLU A 112 32.25 -11.49 -6.43
N ASP A 113 31.72 -12.63 -5.98
CA ASP A 113 31.72 -13.90 -6.71
C ASP A 113 30.43 -14.18 -7.52
N VAL A 114 29.60 -13.18 -7.79
CA VAL A 114 28.31 -13.34 -8.52
C VAL A 114 28.17 -12.36 -9.70
N PRO A 115 29.11 -12.35 -10.66
CA PRO A 115 29.12 -11.38 -11.76
C PRO A 115 27.90 -11.49 -12.69
N VAL A 116 27.29 -12.67 -12.85
CA VAL A 116 26.09 -12.86 -13.68
C VAL A 116 24.88 -12.22 -13.00
N LEU A 117 24.71 -12.40 -11.69
CA LEU A 117 23.67 -11.73 -10.92
C LEU A 117 23.90 -10.22 -10.80
N GLY A 118 25.15 -9.79 -10.62
CA GLY A 118 25.51 -8.37 -10.65
C GLY A 118 25.11 -7.72 -11.97
N SER A 119 25.34 -8.40 -13.10
CA SER A 119 24.89 -7.95 -14.41
C SER A 119 23.36 -7.94 -14.53
N LEU A 120 22.67 -8.94 -13.98
CA LEU A 120 21.21 -9.04 -14.01
C LEU A 120 20.53 -7.86 -13.27
N VAL A 121 21.11 -7.41 -12.15
CA VAL A 121 20.55 -6.29 -11.36
C VAL A 121 21.12 -4.92 -11.73
N ALA A 122 22.08 -4.85 -12.66
CA ALA A 122 22.77 -3.61 -13.02
C ALA A 122 21.80 -2.52 -13.52
N GLU A 123 20.73 -2.90 -14.21
CA GLU A 123 19.73 -1.98 -14.74
C GLU A 123 18.69 -1.55 -13.68
N VAL A 124 18.64 -2.21 -12.52
CA VAL A 124 17.69 -1.90 -11.45
C VAL A 124 18.07 -0.58 -10.78
N ARG A 125 17.35 0.48 -11.13
CA ARG A 125 17.48 1.79 -10.50
C ARG A 125 16.81 1.81 -9.14
N THR A 126 17.44 2.48 -8.18
CA THR A 126 16.90 2.70 -6.84
C THR A 126 16.50 4.16 -6.68
N TYR A 127 15.33 4.40 -6.08
CA TYR A 127 14.80 5.75 -5.87
C TYR A 127 14.51 6.00 -4.37
N PRO A 128 15.54 6.05 -3.50
CA PRO A 128 15.35 6.24 -2.06
C PRO A 128 14.66 7.58 -1.74
N GLU A 129 14.86 8.61 -2.54
CA GLU A 129 14.17 9.90 -2.43
C GLU A 129 12.66 9.78 -2.66
N LEU A 130 12.23 8.95 -3.61
CA LEU A 130 10.81 8.71 -3.88
C LEU A 130 10.17 7.91 -2.74
N GLU A 131 10.86 6.88 -2.24
CA GLU A 131 10.45 6.10 -1.06
C GLU A 131 10.23 7.03 0.16
N GLN A 132 11.19 7.92 0.43
CA GLN A 132 11.10 8.89 1.52
C GLN A 132 9.96 9.88 1.32
N GLU A 133 9.75 10.38 0.10
CA GLU A 133 8.70 11.34 -0.20
C GLU A 133 7.30 10.73 -0.06
N ILE A 134 7.12 9.48 -0.49
CA ILE A 134 5.88 8.74 -0.29
C ILE A 134 5.61 8.58 1.21
N HIS A 135 6.58 8.11 1.99
CA HIS A 135 6.41 7.96 3.44
C HIS A 135 6.23 9.30 4.15
N ARG A 136 6.79 10.40 3.64
CA ARG A 136 6.53 11.74 4.16
C ARG A 136 5.06 12.10 3.96
N CYS A 137 4.51 11.87 2.78
CA CYS A 137 3.17 12.32 2.40
C CYS A 137 2.05 11.37 2.87
N ILE A 138 2.31 10.08 2.93
CA ILE A 138 1.33 9.02 3.20
C ILE A 138 1.72 8.30 4.49
N ASP A 139 0.78 8.13 5.42
CA ASP A 139 0.99 7.36 6.64
C ASP A 139 0.77 5.85 6.41
N ASP A 140 1.03 5.04 7.44
CA ASP A 140 0.94 3.57 7.35
C ASP A 140 -0.48 3.05 7.06
N ARG A 141 -1.51 3.90 7.20
CA ARG A 141 -2.91 3.57 6.87
C ARG A 141 -3.26 3.90 5.43
N GLY A 142 -2.36 4.52 4.69
CA GLY A 142 -2.61 5.00 3.33
C GLY A 142 -3.32 6.35 3.31
N ASP A 143 -3.39 7.06 4.44
CA ASP A 143 -3.99 8.39 4.52
C ASP A 143 -2.93 9.47 4.31
N VAL A 144 -3.34 10.61 3.75
CA VAL A 144 -2.45 11.77 3.60
C VAL A 144 -2.13 12.35 4.98
N ALA A 145 -0.85 12.32 5.33
CA ALA A 145 -0.36 12.80 6.62
C ALA A 145 -0.40 14.33 6.72
N ASP A 146 -0.54 14.87 7.92
CA ASP A 146 -0.51 16.33 8.16
C ASP A 146 0.81 16.96 7.66
N ARG A 147 1.92 16.22 7.80
CA ARG A 147 3.25 16.64 7.35
C ARG A 147 3.41 16.69 5.82
N ALA A 148 2.43 16.20 5.05
CA ALA A 148 2.47 16.24 3.59
C ALA A 148 2.56 17.69 3.09
N SER A 149 1.78 18.59 3.71
CA SER A 149 1.78 20.02 3.39
C SER A 149 1.48 20.89 4.61
N PRO A 150 2.25 21.98 4.84
CA PRO A 150 1.95 22.95 5.89
C PRO A 150 0.53 23.54 5.79
N LYS A 151 0.02 23.70 4.57
CA LYS A 151 -1.34 24.20 4.33
C LYS A 151 -2.40 23.21 4.81
N LEU A 152 -2.19 21.91 4.55
CA LEU A 152 -3.10 20.86 5.01
C LEU A 152 -3.10 20.77 6.54
N ALA A 153 -1.91 20.78 7.16
CA ALA A 153 -1.77 20.82 8.62
C ALA A 153 -2.50 22.02 9.23
N GLY A 154 -2.34 23.21 8.65
CA GLY A 154 -3.03 24.42 9.10
C GLY A 154 -4.55 24.28 9.03
N ILE A 155 -5.09 23.79 7.91
CA ILE A 155 -6.54 23.57 7.72
C ILE A 155 -7.07 22.54 8.74
N ARG A 156 -6.37 21.42 8.95
CA ARG A 156 -6.78 20.40 9.92
C ARG A 156 -6.71 20.91 11.37
N SER A 157 -5.72 21.73 11.70
CA SER A 157 -5.64 22.40 13.01
C SER A 157 -6.80 23.38 13.24
N GLN A 158 -7.16 24.16 12.23
CA GLN A 158 -8.32 25.06 12.30
C GLN A 158 -9.63 24.27 12.45
N LEU A 159 -9.79 23.18 11.70
CA LEU A 159 -10.94 22.29 11.81
C LEU A 159 -11.05 21.68 13.21
N LYS A 160 -9.94 21.22 13.79
CA LYS A 160 -9.89 20.70 15.16
C LYS A 160 -10.28 21.78 16.18
N SER A 161 -9.69 22.97 16.08
CA SER A 161 -9.99 24.09 16.98
C SER A 161 -11.47 24.51 16.91
N ALA A 162 -12.05 24.54 15.72
CA ALA A 162 -13.47 24.83 15.52
C ALA A 162 -14.36 23.75 16.16
N ARG A 163 -14.01 22.47 15.99
CA ARG A 163 -14.70 21.35 16.64
C ARG A 163 -14.62 21.46 18.15
N ASP A 164 -13.42 21.66 18.72
CA ASP A 164 -13.23 21.77 20.16
C ASP A 164 -14.06 22.91 20.76
N ARG A 165 -14.14 24.05 20.07
CA ARG A 165 -15.02 25.17 20.46
C ARG A 165 -16.50 24.79 20.45
N ILE A 166 -16.96 24.05 19.44
CA ILE A 166 -18.35 23.55 19.40
C ILE A 166 -18.60 22.61 20.58
N TYR A 167 -17.70 21.66 20.84
CA TYR A 167 -17.81 20.72 21.96
C TYR A 167 -17.87 21.44 23.30
N GLN A 168 -17.01 22.44 23.54
CA GLN A 168 -17.03 23.26 24.76
C GLN A 168 -18.37 23.98 24.95
N ILE A 169 -18.91 24.57 23.88
CA ILE A 169 -20.22 25.25 23.93
C ILE A 169 -21.32 24.24 24.28
N LEU A 170 -21.36 23.09 23.60
CA LEU A 170 -22.39 22.08 23.82
C LEU A 170 -22.27 21.44 25.21
N GLN A 171 -21.06 21.17 25.72
CA GLN A 171 -20.85 20.72 27.09
C GLN A 171 -21.34 21.74 28.12
N GLY A 172 -21.09 23.04 27.89
CA GLY A 172 -21.63 24.10 28.74
C GLY A 172 -23.16 24.16 28.74
N ILE A 173 -23.82 23.79 27.64
CA ILE A 173 -25.29 23.64 27.58
C ILE A 173 -25.73 22.41 28.38
N ILE A 174 -25.08 21.26 28.19
CA ILE A 174 -25.37 20.03 28.95
C ILE A 174 -25.27 20.27 30.46
N GLN A 175 -24.24 20.97 30.93
CA GLN A 175 -24.05 21.26 32.35
C GLN A 175 -25.15 22.18 32.93
N ARG A 176 -25.61 23.17 32.16
CA ARG A 176 -26.64 24.14 32.62
C ARG A 176 -28.07 23.60 32.51
N GLN A 177 -28.34 22.77 31.51
CA GLN A 177 -29.70 22.37 31.13
C GLN A 177 -29.87 20.84 31.02
N GLY A 178 -29.07 20.08 31.76
CA GLY A 178 -29.07 18.61 31.70
C GLY A 178 -30.42 17.95 31.94
N ALA A 179 -31.30 18.56 32.75
CA ALA A 179 -32.65 18.04 33.02
C ALA A 179 -33.55 18.04 31.77
N ALA A 180 -33.32 18.97 30.83
CA ALA A 180 -34.05 19.11 29.57
C ALA A 180 -33.60 18.13 28.48
N LEU A 181 -32.42 17.53 28.65
CA LEU A 181 -31.87 16.57 27.70
C LEU A 181 -32.45 15.17 27.92
N GLN A 182 -32.63 14.44 26.82
CA GLN A 182 -32.95 13.02 26.86
C GLN A 182 -31.76 12.22 27.40
N GLN A 183 -30.56 12.52 26.89
CA GLN A 183 -29.28 11.96 27.33
C GLN A 183 -28.19 13.05 27.28
N PRO A 184 -27.23 13.09 28.22
CA PRO A 184 -26.18 14.10 28.27
C PRO A 184 -25.02 13.76 27.32
N LEU A 185 -25.32 13.61 26.03
CA LEU A 185 -24.32 13.27 25.01
C LEU A 185 -24.48 14.14 23.76
N ILE A 186 -23.36 14.41 23.10
CA ILE A 186 -23.30 15.15 21.83
C ILE A 186 -23.38 14.14 20.69
N THR A 187 -24.34 14.31 19.79
CA THR A 187 -24.47 13.49 18.56
C THR A 187 -24.20 14.31 17.31
N GLN A 188 -24.08 13.64 16.17
CA GLN A 188 -24.03 14.28 14.86
C GLN A 188 -25.28 13.89 14.03
N ARG A 189 -25.91 14.89 13.40
CA ARG A 189 -27.03 14.75 12.45
C ARG A 189 -26.77 15.66 11.27
N SER A 190 -26.77 15.11 10.05
CA SER A 190 -26.53 15.88 8.81
C SER A 190 -25.30 16.80 8.90
N ASP A 191 -24.19 16.24 9.40
CA ASP A 191 -22.92 16.95 9.64
C ASP A 191 -22.94 18.12 10.64
N ARG A 192 -23.96 18.15 11.50
CA ARG A 192 -24.07 19.12 12.60
C ARG A 192 -24.03 18.42 13.94
N PHE A 193 -23.31 19.01 14.89
CA PHE A 193 -23.32 18.56 16.28
C PHE A 193 -24.62 19.02 16.94
N VAL A 194 -25.37 18.08 17.51
CA VAL A 194 -26.70 18.30 18.09
C VAL A 194 -26.83 17.63 19.47
N LEU A 195 -27.73 18.19 20.28
CA LEU A 195 -28.09 17.67 21.60
C LEU A 195 -29.51 17.08 21.57
N PRO A 196 -29.73 15.87 22.11
CA PRO A 196 -31.06 15.28 22.17
C PRO A 196 -31.87 15.91 23.31
N VAL A 197 -32.92 16.66 22.98
CA VAL A 197 -33.79 17.36 23.94
C VAL A 197 -35.10 16.59 24.12
N LYS A 198 -35.61 16.51 25.35
CA LYS A 198 -36.94 15.93 25.64
C LYS A 198 -38.03 16.77 24.95
N ALA A 199 -38.98 16.11 24.29
CA ALA A 199 -40.10 16.78 23.61
C ALA A 199 -40.82 17.86 24.43
N PRO A 200 -41.20 17.64 25.71
CA PRO A 200 -41.85 18.67 26.51
C PRO A 200 -40.93 19.82 26.94
N GLN A 201 -39.61 19.68 26.82
CA GLN A 201 -38.63 20.72 27.19
C GLN A 201 -37.92 21.33 25.97
N LYS A 202 -38.49 21.17 24.76
CA LYS A 202 -37.97 21.78 23.52
C LYS A 202 -37.76 23.30 23.63
N SER A 203 -38.62 24.00 24.38
CA SER A 203 -38.51 25.46 24.60
C SER A 203 -37.51 25.86 25.69
N ALA A 204 -37.00 24.91 26.49
CA ALA A 204 -36.07 25.21 27.58
C ALA A 204 -34.64 25.48 27.08
N ILE A 205 -34.30 24.94 25.91
CA ILE A 205 -33.00 25.12 25.27
C ILE A 205 -33.19 25.97 24.01
N PRO A 206 -32.69 27.22 23.98
CA PRO A 206 -32.79 28.06 22.79
C PRO A 206 -31.93 27.46 21.66
N GLY A 207 -32.53 27.21 20.49
CA GLY A 207 -31.84 26.63 19.36
C GLY A 207 -32.74 26.34 18.16
N ILE A 208 -32.14 25.78 17.11
CA ILE A 208 -32.85 25.34 15.90
C ILE A 208 -33.06 23.83 16.01
N VAL A 209 -34.29 23.37 15.80
CA VAL A 209 -34.60 21.95 15.73
C VAL A 209 -34.08 21.40 14.40
N HIS A 210 -33.10 20.51 14.46
CA HIS A 210 -32.49 19.91 13.26
C HIS A 210 -33.21 18.66 12.77
N ASP A 211 -33.71 17.85 13.70
CA ASP A 211 -34.41 16.60 13.41
C ASP A 211 -35.32 16.25 14.59
N SER A 212 -36.42 15.54 14.32
CA SER A 212 -37.37 15.08 15.35
C SER A 212 -37.56 13.58 15.21
N SER A 213 -37.35 12.83 16.30
CA SER A 213 -37.55 11.39 16.25
C SER A 213 -39.01 11.07 15.95
N SER A 214 -39.27 10.09 15.07
CA SER A 214 -40.61 9.65 14.67
C SER A 214 -41.46 9.07 15.82
N THR A 215 -40.89 8.98 17.02
CA THR A 215 -41.53 8.48 18.24
C THR A 215 -41.92 9.61 19.23
N GLY A 216 -41.69 10.89 18.88
CA GLY A 216 -42.15 12.08 19.64
C GLY A 216 -41.25 13.33 19.54
#